data_AF-A0A926EA17-F1
#
_entry.id   AF-A0A926EA17-F1
#
_cell.length_a   1.000
_cell.length_b   1.000
_cell.length_c   1.000
_cell.angle_alpha   90.00
_cell.angle_beta   90.00
_cell.angle_gamma   90.00
#
_symmetry.space_group_name_H-M   'P 1'
#
loop_
_entity.id
_entity.type
_entity.pdbx_description
1 polymer ?
#
loop_
_entity_poly.entity_id
_entity_poly.type
_entity_poly.pdbx_seq_one_letter_code
_entity_poly.pdbx_strand_id
1 'polypeptide(L)'
;MKKITAFENAIANQVKDIRAEGINATAFWAYRRSEDAGNDLIDFSEVIWDEDIDPIAETFRENGITEFTISSTFSGLIPTLAAFEKHGFKMAGITEVNATYTDWQTNQRARIPAIRMVQD
;
A
#
# COMPACT_ATOMS: atom_id res chain seq x y z
N MET A 1 -1.64 11.60 -1.86
CA MET A 1 -0.64 10.63 -1.35
C MET A 1 0.75 11.24 -1.22
N LYS A 2 1.45 10.93 -0.12
CA LYS A 2 2.85 11.35 0.08
C LYS A 2 3.77 10.58 -0.88
N LYS A 3 4.69 11.31 -1.52
CA LYS A 3 5.57 10.79 -2.56
C LYS A 3 6.78 10.06 -1.98
N ILE A 4 7.15 8.94 -2.59
CA ILE A 4 8.36 8.17 -2.29
C ILE A 4 9.34 8.35 -3.45
N THR A 5 10.45 9.07 -3.21
CA THR A 5 11.37 9.49 -4.27
C THR A 5 11.90 8.33 -5.11
N ALA A 6 12.25 7.20 -4.48
CA ALA A 6 12.72 6.01 -5.19
C ALA A 6 11.66 5.46 -6.17
N PHE A 7 10.38 5.51 -5.77
CA PHE A 7 9.28 5.00 -6.59
C PHE A 7 8.98 5.95 -7.76
N GLU A 8 8.97 7.26 -7.50
CA GLU A 8 8.82 8.28 -8.55
C GLU A 8 9.93 8.16 -9.61
N ASN A 9 11.17 7.97 -9.16
CA ASN A 9 12.31 7.77 -10.06
C ASN A 9 12.17 6.49 -10.90
N ALA A 10 11.72 5.39 -10.28
CA ALA A 10 11.50 4.13 -11.00
C ALA A 10 10.40 4.26 -12.06
N ILE A 11 9.33 5.01 -11.76
CA ILE A 11 8.25 5.32 -12.71
C ILE A 11 8.77 6.19 -13.85
N ALA A 12 9.45 7.30 -13.54
CA ALA A 12 9.98 8.24 -14.53
C ALA A 12 10.99 7.58 -15.49
N ASN A 13 11.82 6.68 -14.98
CA ASN A 13 12.81 5.95 -15.77
C ASN A 13 12.28 4.66 -16.40
N GLN A 14 10.99 4.35 -16.23
CA GLN A 14 10.36 3.13 -16.76
C GLN A 14 11.13 1.85 -16.40
N VAL A 15 11.60 1.77 -15.15
CA VAL A 15 12.35 0.62 -14.64
C VAL A 15 11.52 -0.65 -14.83
N LYS A 16 12.12 -1.66 -15.46
CA LYS A 16 11.46 -2.95 -15.75
C LYS A 16 11.59 -3.93 -14.59
N ASP A 17 12.74 -3.93 -13.92
CA ASP A 17 13.00 -4.79 -12.76
C ASP A 17 13.13 -3.93 -11.50
N ILE A 18 12.02 -3.77 -10.81
CA ILE A 18 11.93 -2.98 -9.57
C ILE A 18 12.85 -3.54 -8.48
N ARG A 19 13.01 -4.87 -8.42
CA ARG A 19 13.82 -5.51 -7.37
C ARG A 19 15.30 -5.26 -7.57
N ALA A 20 15.76 -5.17 -8.82
CA ALA A 20 17.15 -4.85 -9.15
C ALA A 20 17.57 -3.44 -8.68
N GLU A 21 16.61 -2.52 -8.51
CA GLU A 21 16.83 -1.18 -7.96
C GLU A 21 16.81 -1.14 -6.41
N GLY A 22 16.73 -2.29 -5.75
CA GLY A 22 16.63 -2.38 -4.30
C GLY A 22 15.27 -1.92 -3.74
N ILE A 23 14.25 -1.80 -4.60
CA ILE A 23 12.91 -1.39 -4.21
C ILE A 23 12.07 -2.62 -3.85
N ASN A 24 11.36 -2.58 -2.73
CA ASN A 24 10.35 -3.58 -2.41
C ASN A 24 9.21 -3.52 -3.44
N ALA A 25 9.05 -4.58 -4.22
CA ALA A 25 8.07 -4.62 -5.31
C ALA A 25 6.62 -4.52 -4.79
N THR A 26 6.32 -5.11 -3.63
CA THR A 26 4.97 -5.09 -3.03
C THR A 26 4.57 -3.67 -2.65
N ALA A 27 5.45 -2.92 -1.98
CA ALA A 27 5.25 -1.49 -1.68
C ALA A 27 5.09 -0.66 -2.96
N PHE A 28 5.96 -0.88 -3.95
CA PHE A 28 5.94 -0.12 -5.21
C PHE A 28 4.63 -0.27 -5.97
N TRP A 29 4.13 -1.51 -6.11
CA TRP A 29 2.88 -1.75 -6.83
C TRP A 29 1.65 -1.29 -6.06
N ALA A 30 1.64 -1.38 -4.74
CA ALA A 30 0.60 -0.78 -3.90
C ALA A 30 0.54 0.74 -4.09
N TYR A 31 1.71 1.39 -4.04
CA TYR A 31 1.85 2.82 -4.29
C TYR A 31 1.31 3.22 -5.67
N ARG A 32 1.82 2.60 -6.74
CA ARG A 32 1.44 2.95 -8.12
C ARG A 32 -0.06 2.77 -8.37
N ARG A 33 -0.64 1.66 -7.90
CA ARG A 33 -2.08 1.41 -8.05
C ARG A 33 -2.92 2.42 -7.27
N SER A 34 -2.43 2.87 -6.12
CA SER A 34 -3.09 3.90 -5.31
C SER A 34 -3.08 5.25 -6.02
N GLU A 35 -1.99 5.60 -6.70
CA GLU A 35 -1.95 6.78 -7.58
C GLU A 35 -2.94 6.66 -8.74
N ASP A 36 -2.91 5.53 -9.47
CA ASP A 36 -3.79 5.28 -10.61
C ASP A 36 -5.29 5.23 -10.21
N ALA A 37 -5.58 4.89 -8.95
CA ALA A 37 -6.91 4.90 -8.37
C ALA A 37 -7.29 6.27 -7.75
N GLY A 38 -6.37 7.21 -7.64
CA GLY A 38 -6.60 8.52 -7.02
C GLY A 38 -6.82 8.46 -5.51
N ASN A 39 -6.13 7.54 -4.82
CA ASN A 39 -6.17 7.43 -3.37
C ASN A 39 -5.21 8.43 -2.68
N ASP A 40 -5.60 8.89 -1.50
CA ASP A 40 -4.75 9.77 -0.69
C ASP A 40 -3.68 9.02 0.12
N LEU A 41 -3.87 7.72 0.33
CA LEU A 41 -2.99 6.83 1.07
C LEU A 41 -2.56 5.66 0.17
N ILE A 42 -1.42 5.05 0.51
CA ILE A 42 -1.00 3.80 -0.13
C ILE A 42 -1.96 2.71 0.33
N ASP A 43 -2.61 2.04 -0.61
CA ASP A 43 -3.50 0.91 -0.35
C ASP A 43 -2.89 -0.41 -0.83
N PHE A 44 -2.83 -1.38 0.07
CA PHE A 44 -2.47 -2.76 -0.26
C PHE A 44 -3.74 -3.54 -0.63
N SER A 45 -4.05 -3.57 -1.92
CA SER A 45 -5.18 -4.32 -2.48
C SER A 45 -4.86 -5.80 -2.76
N GLU A 46 -3.59 -6.18 -2.70
CA GLU A 46 -3.09 -7.54 -2.98
C GLU A 46 -2.46 -8.18 -1.72
N VAL A 47 -2.10 -9.46 -1.83
CA VAL A 47 -1.42 -10.21 -0.76
C VAL A 47 -0.10 -9.54 -0.37
N ILE A 48 0.14 -9.40 0.93
CA ILE A 48 1.43 -9.03 1.51
C ILE A 48 2.04 -10.30 2.10
N TRP A 49 3.25 -10.66 1.65
CA TRP A 49 3.96 -11.82 2.18
C TRP A 49 4.71 -11.44 3.46
N ASP A 50 4.86 -12.40 4.39
CA ASP A 50 5.52 -12.15 5.68
C ASP A 50 6.94 -11.57 5.51
N GLU A 51 7.67 -12.00 4.47
CA GLU A 51 9.02 -11.51 4.14
C GLU A 51 9.04 -10.06 3.64
N ASP A 52 7.91 -9.53 3.15
CA ASP A 52 7.80 -8.15 2.67
C ASP A 52 7.50 -7.17 3.81
N ILE A 53 6.99 -7.61 4.96
CA ILE A 53 6.48 -6.72 6.02
C ILE A 53 7.60 -5.83 6.59
N ASP A 54 8.73 -6.43 6.98
CA ASP A 54 9.87 -5.67 7.53
C ASP A 54 10.44 -4.68 6.49
N PRO A 55 10.74 -5.09 5.23
CA PRO A 55 11.15 -4.15 4.18
C PRO A 55 10.15 -3.04 3.88
N ILE A 56 8.84 -3.33 3.90
CA ILE A 56 7.79 -2.31 3.69
C ILE A 56 7.83 -1.29 4.83
N ALA A 57 7.83 -1.76 6.08
CA ALA A 57 7.85 -0.90 7.25
C ALA A 57 9.09 0.01 7.27
N GLU A 58 10.26 -0.54 6.91
CA GLU A 58 11.50 0.24 6.80
C GLU A 58 11.42 1.29 5.69
N THR A 59 10.95 0.90 4.50
CA THR A 59 10.74 1.84 3.38
C THR A 59 9.81 2.98 3.80
N PHE A 60 8.73 2.66 4.52
CA PHE A 60 7.78 3.66 5.01
C PHE A 60 8.40 4.57 6.05
N ARG A 61 9.15 4.03 7.01
CA ARG A 61 9.89 4.80 8.02
C ARG A 61 10.88 5.77 7.38
N GLU A 62 11.70 5.31 6.44
CA GLU A 62 12.70 6.14 5.74
C GLU A 62 12.07 7.27 4.92
N ASN A 63 10.86 7.05 4.39
CA ASN A 63 10.14 8.05 3.61
C ASN A 63 9.11 8.84 4.44
N GLY A 64 9.04 8.59 5.76
CA GLY A 64 8.07 9.20 6.68
C GLY A 64 6.62 8.96 6.28
N ILE A 65 6.30 7.78 5.76
CA ILE A 65 4.93 7.30 5.58
C ILE A 65 4.47 6.76 6.93
N THR A 66 3.60 7.51 7.60
CA THR A 66 3.06 7.15 8.91
C THR A 66 1.66 6.55 8.82
N GLU A 67 1.10 6.43 7.62
CA GLU A 67 -0.28 6.00 7.42
C GLU A 67 -0.47 5.33 6.05
N PHE A 68 -1.22 4.23 6.04
CA PHE A 68 -1.59 3.49 4.84
C PHE A 68 -2.89 2.70 5.06
N THR A 69 -3.39 2.04 4.01
CA THR A 69 -4.59 1.20 4.07
C THR A 69 -4.35 -0.21 3.52
N ILE A 70 -5.17 -1.17 3.96
CA ILE A 70 -5.21 -2.52 3.40
C ILE A 70 -6.66 -2.85 3.05
N SER A 71 -6.96 -2.92 1.76
CA SER A 71 -8.26 -3.36 1.23
C SER A 71 -8.30 -4.84 0.84
N SER A 72 -7.14 -5.52 0.80
CA SER A 72 -7.06 -6.91 0.39
C SER A 72 -7.78 -7.87 1.35
N THR A 73 -8.46 -8.87 0.80
CA THR A 73 -9.25 -9.86 1.54
C THR A 73 -8.57 -11.23 1.62
N PHE A 74 -7.23 -11.26 1.56
CA PHE A 74 -6.48 -12.52 1.55
C PHE A 74 -6.54 -13.26 2.89
N SER A 75 -6.38 -14.59 2.84
CA SER A 75 -6.28 -15.41 4.05
C SER A 75 -4.97 -15.14 4.78
N GLY A 76 -5.04 -14.78 6.06
CA GLY A 76 -3.84 -14.43 6.85
C GLY A 76 -3.69 -12.94 7.15
N LEU A 77 -4.68 -12.11 6.79
CA LEU A 77 -4.67 -10.68 7.08
C LEU A 77 -4.42 -10.36 8.57
N ILE A 78 -5.06 -11.08 9.51
CA ILE A 78 -4.89 -10.82 10.95
C ILE A 78 -3.41 -10.94 11.40
N PRO A 79 -2.70 -12.05 11.10
CA PRO A 79 -1.25 -12.14 11.31
C PRO A 79 -0.46 -10.98 10.67
N THR A 80 -0.78 -10.58 9.44
CA THR A 80 -0.11 -9.46 8.76
C THR A 80 -0.32 -8.14 9.51
N LEU A 81 -1.55 -7.84 9.96
CA LEU A 81 -1.84 -6.66 10.77
C LEU A 81 -1.02 -6.66 12.08
N ALA A 82 -0.99 -7.81 12.77
CA ALA A 82 -0.22 -7.97 14.01
C ALA A 82 1.30 -7.84 13.79
N ALA A 83 1.81 -8.20 12.61
CA ALA A 83 3.21 -8.00 12.26
C ALA A 83 3.53 -6.52 12.01
N PHE A 84 2.66 -5.79 11.31
CA PHE A 84 2.79 -4.33 11.16
C PHE A 84 2.69 -3.59 12.51
N GLU A 85 1.88 -4.08 13.44
CA GLU A 85 1.78 -3.52 14.80
C GLU A 85 3.11 -3.54 15.55
N LYS A 86 3.96 -4.55 15.33
CA LYS A 86 5.32 -4.61 15.91
C LYS A 86 6.24 -3.49 15.39
N HIS A 87 5.94 -2.94 14.23
CA HIS A 87 6.61 -1.77 13.63
C HIS A 87 5.93 -0.45 14.01
N GLY A 88 4.99 -0.47 14.95
CA GLY A 88 4.28 0.70 15.45
C GLY A 88 3.04 1.08 14.66
N PHE A 89 2.71 0.37 13.57
CA PHE A 89 1.50 0.64 12.79
C PHE A 89 0.29 -0.05 13.42
N LYS A 90 -0.58 0.74 14.05
CA LYS A 90 -1.79 0.27 14.71
C LYS A 90 -3.00 0.42 13.82
N MET A 91 -3.95 -0.49 13.97
CA MET A 91 -5.24 -0.38 13.30
C MET A 91 -6.02 0.81 13.87
N ALA A 92 -6.40 1.75 13.01
CA ALA A 92 -7.16 2.96 13.33
C ALA A 92 -8.64 2.88 12.87
N GLY A 93 -9.13 1.66 12.60
CA GLY A 93 -10.50 1.39 12.17
C GLY A 93 -10.64 1.14 10.67
N ILE A 94 -11.88 1.17 10.20
CA ILE A 94 -12.25 0.97 8.79
C ILE A 94 -12.42 2.33 8.12
N THR A 95 -11.96 2.43 6.87
CA THR A 95 -12.15 3.56 5.97
C THR A 95 -12.61 3.04 4.60
N GLU A 96 -12.71 3.93 3.62
CA GLU A 96 -12.96 3.57 2.23
C GLU A 96 -11.84 4.07 1.32
N VAL A 97 -11.53 3.28 0.31
CA VAL A 97 -10.57 3.62 -0.75
C VAL A 97 -11.20 3.40 -2.12
N ASN A 98 -10.63 4.05 -3.14
CA ASN A 98 -10.96 3.74 -4.52
C ASN A 98 -10.28 2.42 -4.91
N ALA A 99 -11.05 1.50 -5.47
CA ALA A 99 -10.55 0.27 -6.04
C ALA A 99 -9.79 0.51 -7.35
N THR A 100 -9.00 -0.48 -7.77
CA THR A 100 -8.25 -0.46 -9.03
C THR A 100 -9.13 -0.73 -10.26
N TYR A 101 -10.41 -1.07 -10.08
CA TYR A 101 -11.39 -1.31 -11.13
C TYR A 101 -12.52 -0.28 -11.10
N THR A 102 -13.21 -0.15 -12.23
CA THR A 102 -14.39 0.70 -12.39
C THR A 102 -15.64 -0.13 -12.14
N ASP A 103 -16.58 0.41 -11.36
CA ASP A 103 -17.90 -0.16 -11.19
C ASP A 103 -18.69 -0.02 -12.51
N TRP A 104 -19.20 -1.15 -13.00
CA TRP A 104 -19.88 -1.20 -14.30
C TRP A 104 -21.24 -0.48 -14.30
N GLN A 105 -21.88 -0.30 -13.15
CA GLN A 105 -23.17 0.38 -13.02
C GLN A 105 -22.99 1.91 -12.99
N THR A 106 -21.98 2.38 -12.26
CA THR A 106 -21.78 3.83 -12.05
C THR A 106 -20.77 4.43 -13.02
N ASN A 107 -19.97 3.59 -13.69
CA ASN A 107 -18.83 3.98 -14.52
C ASN A 107 -17.80 4.85 -13.76
N GLN A 108 -17.76 4.72 -12.43
CA GLN A 108 -16.80 5.38 -11.53
C GLN A 108 -15.92 4.33 -10.84
N ARG A 109 -14.78 4.73 -10.28
CA ARG A 109 -13.98 3.83 -9.43
C ARG A 109 -14.85 3.35 -8.26
N ALA A 110 -14.90 2.04 -8.05
CA ALA A 110 -15.64 1.49 -6.92
C ALA A 110 -15.03 1.99 -5.60
N ARG A 111 -15.87 2.31 -4.61
CA ARG A 111 -15.45 2.63 -3.25
C ARG A 111 -15.59 1.37 -2.41
N ILE A 112 -14.49 0.90 -1.82
CA ILE A 112 -14.46 -0.35 -1.06
C ILE A 112 -13.94 -0.14 0.35
N PRO A 113 -14.39 -0.94 1.34
CA PRO A 113 -13.85 -0.91 2.69
C PRO A 113 -12.36 -1.26 2.70
N ALA A 114 -11.60 -0.57 3.55
CA ALA A 114 -10.21 -0.87 3.83
C ALA A 114 -9.89 -0.66 5.31
N ILE A 115 -8.89 -1.37 5.81
CA ILE A 115 -8.38 -1.18 7.17
C ILE A 115 -7.35 -0.05 7.13
N ARG A 116 -7.52 0.95 7.99
CA ARG A 116 -6.57 2.06 8.14
C ARG A 116 -5.49 1.68 9.17
N MET A 117 -4.23 1.84 8.80
CA MET A 117 -3.06 1.58 9.64
C MET A 117 -2.31 2.90 9.88
N VAL A 118 -2.04 3.25 11.14
CA VAL A 118 -1.40 4.51 11.54
C VAL A 118 -0.23 4.22 12.47
N GLN A 119 0.91 4.86 12.24
CA GLN A 119 2.08 4.82 13.10
C GLN A 119 1.96 5.89 14.18
N ASP A 120 2.11 5.50 15.45
CA ASP A 120 2.16 6.40 16.61
C ASP A 120 3.45 7.25 16.65
#